data_AF-A0A7L4RA54-F1
#
_entry.id   AF-A0A7L4RA54-F1
#
_cell.length_a   1.000
_cell.length_b   1.000
_cell.length_c   1.000
_cell.angle_alpha   90.00
_cell.angle_beta   90.00
_cell.angle_gamma   90.00
#
_symmetry.space_group_name_H-M   'P 1'
#
loop_
_entity.id
_entity.type
_entity.pdbx_description
1 polymer ?
#
loop_
_entity_poly.entity_id
_entity_poly.type
_entity_poly.pdbx_seq_one_letter_code
_entity_poly.pdbx_strand_id
1 'polypeptide(L)'
;MNLADVYAMRTQRNVDGLLDALCDNEECIRRAAAVALGGFQDSRAKEALSRLKFDDPILDVRQAAARSHELIVASMRERKEEGEG
;
A
#
# COMPACT_ATOMS: atom_id res chain seq x y z
N MET A 1 -11.06 -10.00 7.39
CA MET A 1 -10.00 -10.16 8.43
C MET A 1 -10.27 -9.14 9.55
N ASN A 2 -9.39 -8.96 10.53
CA ASN A 2 -9.47 -7.85 11.48
C ASN A 2 -8.23 -6.95 11.41
N LEU A 3 -8.26 -5.82 12.11
CA LEU A 3 -7.17 -4.84 12.10
C LEU A 3 -5.86 -5.38 12.72
N ALA A 4 -5.93 -6.27 13.71
CA ALA A 4 -4.75 -6.90 14.30
C ALA A 4 -4.03 -7.81 13.30
N ASP A 5 -4.78 -8.49 12.41
CA ASP A 5 -4.19 -9.29 11.33
C ASP A 5 -3.33 -8.42 10.39
N VAL A 6 -3.82 -7.23 10.02
CA VAL A 6 -3.07 -6.27 9.19
C VAL A 6 -1.80 -5.81 9.90
N TYR A 7 -1.86 -5.54 11.20
CA TYR A 7 -0.67 -5.17 11.97
C TYR A 7 0.33 -6.31 12.08
N ALA A 8 -0.13 -7.55 12.25
CA ALA A 8 0.73 -8.72 12.26
C ALA A 8 1.44 -8.91 10.90
N MET A 9 0.70 -8.78 9.79
CA MET A 9 1.26 -8.83 8.44
C MET A 9 2.32 -7.74 8.22
N ARG A 10 2.07 -6.51 8.70
CA ARG A 10 3.06 -5.43 8.67
C ARG A 10 4.32 -5.81 9.46
N THR A 11 4.18 -6.30 10.69
CA THR A 11 5.34 -6.71 11.51
C THR A 11 6.16 -7.82 10.85
N GLN A 12 5.49 -8.76 10.18
CA GLN A 12 6.11 -9.88 9.47
C GLN A 12 6.61 -9.49 8.07
N ARG A 13 6.38 -8.26 7.62
CA ARG A 13 6.64 -7.80 6.25
C ARG A 13 5.96 -8.69 5.19
N ASN A 14 4.78 -9.22 5.52
CA ASN A 14 3.98 -10.02 4.60
C ASN A 14 3.27 -9.10 3.60
N VAL A 15 3.97 -8.73 2.53
CA VAL A 15 3.46 -7.83 1.48
C VAL A 15 2.28 -8.46 0.75
N ASP A 16 2.32 -9.77 0.46
CA ASP A 16 1.25 -10.44 -0.28
C ASP A 16 -0.07 -10.43 0.52
N GLY A 17 -0.01 -10.72 1.83
CA GLY A 17 -1.17 -10.60 2.71
C GLY A 17 -1.70 -9.17 2.84
N LEU A 18 -0.82 -8.16 2.80
CA LEU A 18 -1.24 -6.77 2.79
C LEU A 18 -1.87 -6.35 1.45
N LEU A 19 -1.46 -6.93 0.33
CA LEU A 19 -2.10 -6.72 -0.97
C LEU A 19 -3.53 -7.28 -0.96
N ASP A 20 -3.71 -8.49 -0.42
CA ASP A 20 -5.03 -9.09 -0.26
C ASP A 20 -5.94 -8.23 0.64
N ALA A 21 -5.39 -7.65 1.70
CA ALA A 21 -6.12 -6.79 2.64
C ALA A 21 -6.63 -5.48 2.01
N LEU A 22 -6.12 -5.05 0.84
CA LEU A 22 -6.67 -3.91 0.09
C LEU A 22 -8.06 -4.17 -0.47
N CYS A 23 -8.51 -5.43 -0.52
CA CYS A 23 -9.82 -5.83 -1.01
C CYS A 23 -10.80 -6.23 0.11
N ASP A 24 -10.46 -6.00 1.38
CA ASP A 24 -11.34 -6.34 2.50
C ASP A 24 -12.61 -5.45 2.50
N ASN A 25 -13.72 -6.01 2.98
CA ASN A 25 -15.01 -5.30 3.03
C ASN A 25 -14.97 -4.08 3.96
N GLU A 26 -14.16 -4.12 5.01
CA GLU A 26 -14.08 -3.11 6.04
C GLU A 26 -13.10 -1.98 5.66
N GLU A 27 -13.54 -0.73 5.66
CA GLU A 27 -12.69 0.38 5.20
C GLU A 27 -11.46 0.60 6.08
N CYS A 28 -11.55 0.33 7.39
CA CYS A 28 -10.41 0.51 8.28
C CYS A 28 -9.27 -0.46 7.95
N ILE A 29 -9.60 -1.66 7.45
CA ILE A 29 -8.64 -2.69 7.03
C ILE A 29 -7.97 -2.27 5.72
N ARG A 30 -8.74 -1.90 4.70
CA ARG A 30 -8.20 -1.42 3.42
C ARG A 30 -7.27 -0.22 3.61
N ARG A 31 -7.68 0.75 4.45
CA ARG A 31 -6.86 1.92 4.79
C ARG A 31 -5.56 1.53 5.48
N ALA A 32 -5.62 0.65 6.48
CA ALA A 32 -4.44 0.22 7.23
C ALA A 32 -3.45 -0.54 6.34
N ALA A 33 -3.96 -1.40 5.45
CA ALA A 33 -3.16 -2.11 4.46
C ALA A 33 -2.45 -1.15 3.50
N ALA A 34 -3.17 -0.14 2.97
CA ALA A 34 -2.59 0.86 2.09
C ALA A 34 -1.42 1.61 2.75
N VAL A 35 -1.61 2.07 3.98
CA VAL A 35 -0.55 2.76 4.75
C VAL A 35 0.66 1.85 5.00
N ALA A 36 0.43 0.59 5.38
CA ALA A 36 1.50 -0.37 5.62
C ALA A 36 2.34 -0.61 4.35
N LEU A 37 1.70 -0.81 3.20
CA LEU A 37 2.36 -1.00 1.92
C LEU A 37 3.20 0.22 1.50
N GLY A 38 2.68 1.44 1.73
CA GLY A 38 3.44 2.67 1.50
C GLY A 38 4.72 2.75 2.32
N GLY A 39 4.68 2.30 3.57
CA GLY A 39 5.86 2.24 4.44
C GLY A 39 6.91 1.20 4.02
N PHE A 40 6.54 0.15 3.30
CA PHE A 40 7.50 -0.80 2.72
C PHE A 40 8.11 -0.32 1.41
N GLN A 41 7.43 0.59 0.71
CA GLN A 41 7.83 1.08 -0.61
C GLN A 41 8.12 -0.07 -1.59
N ASP A 42 7.39 -1.19 -1.45
CA ASP A 42 7.52 -2.35 -2.34
C ASP A 42 6.80 -2.05 -3.67
N SER A 43 7.53 -2.17 -4.77
CA SER A 43 7.02 -1.84 -6.10
C SER A 43 5.85 -2.72 -6.54
N ARG A 44 5.70 -3.93 -5.96
CA ARG A 44 4.55 -4.82 -6.20
C ARG A 44 3.22 -4.15 -5.84
N ALA A 45 3.21 -3.25 -4.86
CA ALA A 45 2.00 -2.57 -4.41
C ALA A 45 1.59 -1.38 -5.30
N LYS A 46 2.43 -0.96 -6.24
CA LYS A 46 2.17 0.21 -7.09
C LYS A 46 0.84 0.10 -7.83
N GLU A 47 0.62 -0.99 -8.55
CA GLU A 47 -0.58 -1.14 -9.39
C GLU A 47 -1.85 -1.19 -8.53
N ALA A 48 -1.84 -1.96 -7.44
CA ALA A 48 -2.98 -2.07 -6.54
C ALA A 48 -3.36 -0.72 -5.91
N LEU A 49 -2.37 0.03 -5.40
CA LEU A 49 -2.60 1.36 -4.82
C LEU A 49 -3.00 2.41 -5.87
N SER A 50 -2.55 2.25 -7.12
CA SER A 50 -2.95 3.12 -8.22
C SER A 50 -4.43 2.97 -8.56
N ARG A 51 -4.99 1.76 -8.47
CA ARG A 51 -6.44 1.54 -8.67
C ARG A 51 -7.23 1.99 -7.45
N LEU A 52 -6.80 1.58 -6.26
CA LEU A 52 -7.51 1.85 -5.01
C LEU A 52 -7.71 3.35 -4.76
N LYS A 53 -6.76 4.21 -5.15
CA LYS A 53 -6.90 5.67 -4.98
C LYS A 53 -8.00 6.30 -5.85
N PHE A 54 -8.53 5.60 -6.84
CA PHE A 54 -9.63 6.06 -7.69
C PHE A 54 -10.93 5.31 -7.43
N ASP A 55 -10.83 3.99 -7.20
CA ASP A 55 -11.99 3.10 -7.24
C ASP A 55 -12.63 2.84 -5.87
N ASP A 56 -11.92 3.10 -4.77
CA ASP A 56 -12.49 2.85 -3.43
C ASP A 56 -13.63 3.83 -3.13
N PRO A 57 -14.78 3.37 -2.60
CA PRO A 57 -15.89 4.27 -2.25
C PRO A 57 -15.53 5.27 -1.13
N ILE A 58 -14.60 4.92 -0.24
CA ILE A 58 -14.28 5.72 0.94
C ILE A 58 -13.11 6.68 0.66
N LEU A 59 -13.35 7.98 0.88
CA LEU A 59 -12.37 9.04 0.63
C LEU A 59 -11.06 8.82 1.40
N ASP A 60 -11.14 8.41 2.67
CA ASP A 60 -9.97 8.18 3.52
C ASP A 60 -9.09 7.05 3.00
N VAL A 61 -9.69 5.99 2.43
CA VAL A 61 -8.96 4.89 1.81
C VAL A 61 -8.27 5.40 0.54
N ARG A 62 -8.98 6.16 -0.30
CA ARG A 62 -8.40 6.75 -1.52
C ARG A 62 -7.20 7.64 -1.21
N GLN A 63 -7.29 8.48 -0.18
CA GLN A 63 -6.19 9.35 0.25
C GLN A 63 -4.99 8.58 0.82
N ALA A 64 -5.23 7.49 1.56
CA ALA A 64 -4.16 6.63 2.03
C ALA A 64 -3.45 5.93 0.86
N ALA A 65 -4.21 5.45 -0.12
CA ALA A 65 -3.68 4.81 -1.32
C ALA A 65 -2.87 5.81 -2.18
N ALA A 66 -3.36 7.03 -2.38
CA ALA A 66 -2.67 8.07 -3.14
C ALA A 66 -1.28 8.38 -2.55
N ARG A 67 -1.21 8.69 -1.25
CA ARG A 67 0.05 8.97 -0.54
C ARG A 67 1.01 7.78 -0.60
N SER A 68 0.51 6.57 -0.40
CA SER A 68 1.34 5.36 -0.42
C SER A 68 1.88 5.05 -1.82
N HIS A 69 1.06 5.26 -2.85
CA HIS A 69 1.47 5.14 -4.24
C HIS A 69 2.58 6.15 -4.59
N GLU A 70 2.47 7.40 -4.13
CA GLU A 70 3.50 8.42 -4.32
C GLU A 70 4.84 8.02 -3.69
N LEU A 71 4.83 7.50 -2.46
CA LEU A 71 6.03 7.02 -1.78
C LEU A 71 6.73 5.90 -2.56
N ILE A 72 5.96 4.97 -3.12
CA ILE A 72 6.52 3.89 -3.94
C ILE A 72 7.14 4.46 -5.21
N VAL A 73 6.42 5.32 -5.94
CA VAL A 73 6.92 5.92 -7.19
C VAL A 73 8.17 6.76 -6.97
N ALA A 74 8.24 7.53 -5.87
CA ALA A 74 9.43 8.26 -5.48
C ALA A 74 10.63 7.33 -5.28
N SER A 75 10.47 6.26 -4.48
CA SER A 75 11.56 5.30 -4.21
C SER A 75 12.04 4.53 -5.46
N MET A 76 11.19 4.41 -6.48
CA MET A 76 11.56 3.78 -7.75
C MET A 76 12.37 4.71 -8.65
N ARG A 77 12.26 6.04 -8.48
CA ARG A 77 13.06 7.02 -9.21
C ARG A 77 14.48 7.06 -8.65
N GLU A 78 14.59 7.10 -7.32
CA GLU A 78 15.87 7.09 -6.59
C GLU A 78 16.71 5.85 -6.94
N ARG A 79 16.11 4.65 -6.95
CA ARG A 79 16.83 3.41 -7.31
C ARG A 79 17.29 3.31 -8.77
N LYS A 80 16.71 4.09 -9.68
CA LYS A 80 17.17 4.12 -11.08
C LYS A 80 18.38 5.03 -11.24
N GLU A 81 18.49 6.07 -10.43
CA GLU A 81 19.61 7.02 -10.46
C GLU A 81 20.89 6.43 -9.84
N GLU A 82 20.78 5.45 -8.93
CA GLU A 82 21.92 4.75 -8.32
C GLU A 82 22.58 3.67 -9.23
N GLY A 83 21.95 3.32 -10.36
CA GLY A 83 22.41 2.25 -11.26
C GLY A 83 23.15 2.69 -12.52
N GLU A 84 23.32 4.01 -12.74
CA GLU A 84 23.92 4.58 -13.96
C GLU A 84 25.26 5.31 -13.71
N GLY A 85 26.02 4.88 -12.68
CA GLY A 85 27.36 5.40 -12.34
C GLY A 85 28.52 4.58 -12.89
#